data_AF-A0A0L6U549-F1
#
_entry.id   AF-A0A0L6U549-F1
#
_cell.length_a   1.000
_cell.length_b   1.000
_cell.length_c   1.000
_cell.angle_alpha   90.00
_cell.angle_beta   90.00
_cell.angle_gamma   90.00
#
_symmetry.space_group_name_H-M   'P 1'
#
loop_
_entity.id
_entity.type
_entity.pdbx_description
1 polymer ?
#
loop_
_entity_poly.entity_id
_entity_poly.type
_entity_poly.pdbx_seq_one_letter_code
_entity_poly.pdbx_strand_id
1 'polypeptide(L)'
;MILTKAYLKELQQRYQFEMDALLARYLLAEYEVEPFPHVYSEQDLYEQIRKLVDQYQQGSLNVQLKSPKQRLKERYETLQKIHLILLSENTALNEEISHLKKILSQSGLMEANEPFL
;
A
#
# COMPACT_ATOMS: atom_id res chain seq x y z
N MET A 1 -1.23 -0.75 -9.46
CA MET A 1 -0.55 -0.21 -10.66
C MET A 1 0.95 -0.12 -10.40
N ILE A 2 1.80 -0.39 -11.40
CA ILE A 2 3.27 -0.34 -11.31
C ILE A 2 3.85 0.74 -12.22
N LEU A 3 5.02 1.27 -11.87
CA LEU A 3 5.74 2.23 -12.71
C LEU A 3 6.63 1.48 -13.71
N THR A 4 6.24 1.52 -14.99
CA THR A 4 7.09 1.06 -16.09
C THR A 4 7.89 2.22 -16.69
N LYS A 5 8.94 1.92 -17.45
CA LYS A 5 9.68 2.94 -18.20
C LYS A 5 8.79 3.72 -19.18
N ALA A 6 7.82 3.06 -19.80
CA ALA A 6 6.88 3.69 -20.71
C ALA A 6 5.98 4.67 -19.94
N TYR A 7 5.43 4.23 -18.82
CA TYR A 7 4.55 5.05 -18.00
C TYR A 7 5.28 6.25 -17.37
N LEU A 8 6.55 6.06 -16.95
CA LEU A 8 7.38 7.18 -16.48
C LEU A 8 7.59 8.25 -17.56
N LYS A 9 7.78 7.86 -18.83
CA LYS A 9 7.89 8.81 -19.95
C LYS A 9 6.59 9.55 -20.20
N GLU A 10 5.45 8.85 -20.12
CA GLU A 10 4.13 9.46 -20.24
C GLU A 10 3.91 10.50 -19.13
N LEU A 11 4.31 10.20 -17.89
CA LEU A 11 4.25 11.14 -16.78
C LEU A 11 5.15 12.36 -17.01
N GLN A 12 6.39 12.16 -17.46
CA GLN A 12 7.29 13.27 -17.79
C GLN A 12 6.68 14.21 -18.86
N GLN A 13 6.06 13.63 -19.88
CA GLN A 13 5.40 14.40 -20.94
C GLN A 13 4.15 15.11 -20.44
N ARG A 14 3.29 14.41 -19.71
CA ARG A 14 2.00 14.92 -19.22
C ARG A 14 2.17 16.07 -18.23
N TYR A 15 3.19 16.00 -17.37
CA TYR A 15 3.38 16.96 -16.28
C TYR A 15 4.59 17.88 -16.48
N GLN A 16 5.23 17.82 -17.65
CA GLN A 16 6.26 18.76 -18.11
C GLN A 16 7.38 19.03 -17.09
N PHE A 17 7.89 17.98 -16.45
CA PHE A 17 9.01 18.11 -15.50
C PHE A 17 10.23 17.34 -15.99
N GLU A 18 11.39 17.96 -15.87
CA GLU A 18 12.66 17.32 -16.17
C GLU A 18 13.12 16.47 -14.99
N MET A 19 13.72 15.34 -15.31
CA MET A 19 14.20 14.37 -14.34
C MET A 19 15.51 13.83 -14.82
N ASP A 20 16.53 13.85 -13.96
CA ASP A 20 17.80 13.23 -14.30
C ASP A 20 17.70 11.70 -14.26
N ALA A 21 18.72 11.06 -14.83
CA ALA A 21 18.79 9.61 -14.92
C ALA A 21 18.83 8.94 -13.53
N LEU A 22 19.27 9.65 -12.49
CA LEU A 22 19.45 9.12 -11.16
C LEU A 22 18.11 9.03 -10.43
N LEU A 23 17.31 10.10 -10.44
CA LEU A 23 15.95 10.10 -9.92
C LEU A 23 15.05 9.13 -10.70
N ALA A 24 15.19 9.06 -12.04
CA ALA A 24 14.43 8.11 -12.84
C ALA A 24 14.72 6.65 -12.44
N ARG A 25 15.98 6.29 -12.19
CA ARG A 25 16.36 4.95 -11.71
C ARG A 25 15.84 4.67 -10.31
N TYR A 26 15.87 5.66 -9.43
CA TYR A 26 15.32 5.57 -8.09
C TYR A 26 13.81 5.28 -8.12
N LEU A 27 13.03 6.07 -8.86
CA LEU A 27 11.58 5.88 -8.97
C LEU A 27 11.21 4.53 -9.57
N LEU A 28 11.92 4.09 -10.62
CA LEU A 28 11.70 2.77 -11.20
C LEU A 28 11.98 1.67 -10.16
N ALA A 29 13.06 1.77 -9.38
CA ALA A 29 13.36 0.81 -8.34
C ALA A 29 12.34 0.82 -7.19
N GLU A 30 11.75 1.97 -6.87
CA GLU A 30 10.77 2.10 -5.79
C GLU A 30 9.38 1.56 -6.20
N TYR A 31 8.99 1.75 -7.46
CA TYR A 31 7.64 1.44 -7.95
C TYR A 31 7.59 0.33 -9.04
N GLU A 32 8.69 -0.40 -9.27
CA GLU A 32 8.72 -1.54 -10.23
C GLU A 32 7.85 -2.72 -9.79
N VAL A 33 7.54 -2.82 -8.50
CA VAL A 33 6.66 -3.86 -7.96
C VAL A 33 5.41 -3.21 -7.41
N GLU A 34 4.27 -3.88 -7.60
CA GLU A 34 3.01 -3.42 -7.06
C GLU A 34 3.13 -3.24 -5.54
N PRO A 35 2.67 -2.09 -5.01
CA PRO A 35 2.66 -1.88 -3.59
C PRO A 35 1.72 -2.91 -2.98
N PHE A 36 2.17 -3.49 -1.87
CA PHE A 36 1.37 -4.40 -1.07
C PHE A 36 1.21 -3.75 0.31
N PRO A 37 0.01 -3.73 0.89
CA PRO A 37 -1.22 -4.42 0.48
C PRO A 37 -2.13 -3.57 -0.43
N HIS A 38 -1.79 -2.30 -0.66
CA HIS A 38 -2.63 -1.35 -1.36
C HIS A 38 -2.21 -1.20 -2.82
N VAL A 39 -3.15 -1.43 -3.73
CA VAL A 39 -2.97 -1.17 -5.14
C VAL A 39 -3.07 0.32 -5.38
N TYR A 40 -2.00 0.96 -5.87
CA TYR A 40 -2.10 2.36 -6.32
C TYR A 40 -3.02 2.46 -7.53
N SER A 41 -3.91 3.45 -7.49
CA SER A 41 -4.53 4.00 -8.70
C SER A 41 -3.49 4.79 -9.52
N GLU A 42 -3.85 5.16 -10.76
CA GLU A 42 -3.02 6.02 -11.59
C GLU A 42 -2.71 7.36 -10.89
N GLN A 43 -3.72 7.93 -10.22
CA GLN A 43 -3.62 9.21 -9.53
C GLN A 43 -2.76 9.11 -8.27
N ASP A 44 -2.87 8.03 -7.50
CA ASP A 44 -2.01 7.82 -6.32
C ASP A 44 -0.55 7.71 -6.73
N LEU A 45 -0.27 6.92 -7.78
CA LEU A 45 1.08 6.73 -8.28
C LEU A 45 1.67 8.07 -8.76
N TYR A 46 0.87 8.89 -9.45
CA TYR A 46 1.27 10.23 -9.85
C TYR A 46 1.59 11.13 -8.65
N GLU A 47 0.69 11.24 -7.65
CA GLU A 47 0.91 12.11 -6.49
C GLU A 47 2.14 11.70 -5.67
N GLN A 48 2.41 10.40 -5.56
CA GLN A 48 3.58 9.90 -4.86
C GLN A 48 4.87 10.23 -5.62
N ILE A 49 4.88 10.06 -6.94
CA ILE A 49 6.02 10.46 -7.79
C ILE A 49 6.24 11.98 -7.71
N ARG A 50 5.18 12.78 -7.78
CA ARG A 50 5.26 14.25 -7.69
C ARG A 50 5.93 14.70 -6.40
N LYS A 51 5.52 14.15 -5.25
CA LYS A 51 6.13 14.46 -3.95
C LYS A 51 7.62 14.11 -3.92
N LEU A 52 8.02 12.97 -4.49
CA LEU A 52 9.44 12.58 -4.54
C LEU A 52 10.25 13.49 -5.45
N VAL A 53 9.68 13.93 -6.58
CA VAL A 53 10.31 14.92 -7.46
C VAL A 53 10.51 16.24 -6.73
N ASP A 54 9.50 16.74 -6.02
CA ASP A 54 9.60 17.97 -5.23
C ASP A 54 10.69 17.85 -4.14
N GLN A 55 10.72 16.73 -3.42
CA GLN A 55 11.74 16.45 -2.41
C GLN A 55 13.15 16.39 -2.99
N TYR A 56 13.29 15.81 -4.18
CA TYR A 56 14.56 15.74 -4.91
C TYR A 56 15.06 17.13 -5.33
N GLN A 57 14.17 17.95 -5.89
CA GLN A 57 14.48 19.32 -6.26
C GLN A 57 14.87 20.18 -5.05
N GLN A 58 14.30 19.91 -3.87
CA GLN A 58 14.66 20.54 -2.61
C GLN A 58 15.94 19.97 -1.98
N GLY A 59 16.55 18.94 -2.56
CA GLY A 59 17.75 18.28 -2.03
C GLY A 59 17.50 17.44 -0.77
N SER A 60 16.24 17.14 -0.45
CA SER A 60 15.83 16.40 0.75
C SER A 60 15.68 14.89 0.50
N LEU A 61 15.62 14.46 -0.76
CA LEU A 61 15.47 13.05 -1.12
C LEU A 61 16.83 12.33 -1.19
N ASN A 62 16.99 11.26 -0.41
CA ASN A 62 18.10 10.34 -0.59
C ASN A 62 17.78 9.30 -1.67
N VAL A 63 18.45 9.47 -2.81
CA VAL A 63 18.30 8.69 -4.04
C VAL A 63 19.22 7.47 -4.12
N GLN A 64 19.89 7.10 -3.02
CA GLN A 64 20.65 5.85 -2.97
C GLN A 64 19.74 4.63 -3.12
N LEU A 65 20.02 3.83 -4.15
CA LEU A 65 19.29 2.59 -4.41
C LEU A 65 19.55 1.57 -3.29
N LYS A 66 18.49 1.14 -2.62
CA LYS A 66 18.55 0.03 -1.67
C LYS A 66 18.91 -1.25 -2.43
N SER A 67 19.75 -2.08 -1.82
CA SER A 67 20.02 -3.41 -2.36
C SER A 67 18.73 -4.25 -2.44
N PRO A 68 18.62 -5.21 -3.37
CA PRO A 68 17.47 -6.11 -3.42
C PRO A 68 17.16 -6.79 -2.08
N LYS A 69 18.21 -7.14 -1.31
CA LYS A 69 18.08 -7.75 0.02
C LYS A 69 17.47 -6.80 1.05
N GLN A 70 17.86 -5.52 1.04
CA GLN A 70 17.28 -4.51 1.93
C GLN A 70 15.81 -4.26 1.59
N ARG A 71 15.47 -4.10 0.30
CA ARG A 71 14.09 -3.93 -0.16
C ARG A 71 13.20 -5.10 0.26
N LEU A 72 13.69 -6.32 0.09
CA LEU A 72 12.96 -7.53 0.50
C LEU A 72 12.75 -7.59 2.03
N LYS A 73 13.76 -7.24 2.82
CA LYS A 73 13.68 -7.21 4.28
C LYS A 73 12.61 -6.23 4.76
N GLU A 74 12.63 -5.00 4.26
CA GLU A 74 11.65 -3.96 4.60
C GLU A 74 10.23 -4.37 4.22
N ARG A 75 10.07 -5.03 3.06
CA ARG A 75 8.78 -5.56 2.61
C ARG A 75 8.25 -6.65 3.54
N TYR A 76 9.11 -7.57 3.97
CA TYR A 76 8.73 -8.61 4.93
C TYR A 76 8.32 -8.02 6.27
N GLU A 77 9.08 -7.05 6.80
CA GLU A 77 8.76 -6.36 8.05
C GLU A 77 7.43 -5.61 7.96
N THR A 78 7.16 -4.95 6.82
CA THR A 78 5.90 -4.26 6.57
C THR A 78 4.73 -5.25 6.51
N LEU A 79 4.90 -6.36 5.79
CA LEU A 79 3.90 -7.43 5.69
C LEU A 79 3.57 -8.03 7.06
N GLN A 80 4.59 -8.28 7.88
CA GLN A 80 4.43 -8.82 9.22
C GLN A 80 3.61 -7.87 10.11
N LYS A 81 3.90 -6.57 10.06
CA LYS A 81 3.14 -5.56 10.82
C LYS A 81 1.67 -5.52 10.43
N ILE A 82 1.38 -5.49 9.12
CA ILE A 82 0.00 -5.47 8.61
C ILE A 82 -0.74 -6.74 9.00
N HIS A 83 -0.08 -7.90 8.90
CA HIS A 83 -0.69 -9.17 9.28
C HIS A 83 -1.14 -9.18 10.74
N LEU A 84 -0.30 -8.67 11.66
CA LEU A 84 -0.65 -8.58 13.07
C LEU A 84 -1.85 -7.64 13.32
N ILE A 85 -1.90 -6.51 12.61
CA ILE A 85 -3.04 -5.57 12.68
C ILE A 85 -4.32 -6.28 12.22
N LEU A 86 -4.33 -6.84 11.01
CA LEU A 86 -5.50 -7.52 10.44
C LEU A 86 -5.95 -8.72 11.28
N LEU A 87 -5.03 -9.43 11.92
CA LEU A 87 -5.36 -10.54 12.83
C LEU A 87 -6.08 -10.02 14.09
N SER A 88 -5.60 -8.90 14.66
CA SER A 88 -6.25 -8.28 15.82
C SER A 88 -7.64 -7.75 15.48
N GLU A 89 -7.81 -7.12 14.31
CA GLU A 89 -9.10 -6.63 13.83
C GLU A 89 -10.09 -7.77 13.58
N ASN A 90 -9.65 -8.86 12.93
CA ASN A 90 -10.48 -10.05 12.75
C ASN A 90 -10.91 -10.67 14.09
N THR A 91 -10.02 -10.67 15.08
CA THR A 91 -10.34 -11.19 16.41
C THR A 91 -11.43 -10.34 17.06
N ALA A 92 -11.27 -9.02 17.04
CA ALA A 92 -12.27 -8.08 17.57
C ALA A 92 -13.63 -8.20 16.86
N LEU A 93 -13.64 -8.30 15.52
CA LEU A 93 -14.86 -8.49 14.74
C LEU A 93 -15.56 -9.81 15.08
N ASN A 94 -14.80 -10.90 15.26
CA ASN A 94 -15.38 -12.18 15.66
C ASN A 94 -15.99 -12.14 17.07
N GLU A 95 -15.37 -11.42 17.99
CA GLU A 95 -15.92 -11.18 19.34
C GLU A 95 -17.22 -10.37 19.27
N GLU A 96 -17.25 -9.31 18.46
CA GLU A 96 -18.43 -8.48 18.27
C GLU A 96 -19.59 -9.25 17.61
N ILE A 97 -19.31 -10.03 16.56
CA ILE A 97 -20.30 -10.93 15.93
C ILE A 97 -20.82 -11.93 16.95
N SER A 98 -19.95 -12.52 17.78
CA SER A 98 -20.36 -13.47 18.81
C SER A 98 -21.24 -12.82 19.88
N HIS A 99 -20.92 -11.58 20.26
CA HIS A 99 -21.73 -10.79 21.19
C HIS A 99 -23.11 -10.46 20.61
N LEU A 100 -23.18 -10.02 19.35
CA LEU A 100 -24.44 -9.74 18.66
C LEU A 100 -25.30 -11.01 18.52
N LYS A 101 -24.71 -12.14 18.14
CA LYS A 101 -25.41 -13.45 18.10
C LYS A 101 -26.02 -13.82 19.45
N LYS A 102 -25.31 -13.54 20.55
CA LYS A 102 -25.83 -13.77 21.90
C LYS A 102 -27.03 -12.89 22.22
N ILE A 103 -27.00 -11.61 21.86
CA ILE A 103 -28.14 -10.69 22.07
C ILE A 103 -29.36 -11.12 21.24
N LEU A 104 -29.15 -11.47 19.96
CA LEU A 104 -30.23 -11.87 19.05
C LEU A 104 -30.90 -13.18 19.49
N SER A 105 -30.11 -14.16 19.93
CA SER A 105 -30.65 -15.41 20.49
C SER A 105 -31.41 -15.18 21.80
N GLN A 106 -30.92 -14.32 22.68
CA GLN A 106 -31.61 -13.98 23.93
C GLN A 106 -32.93 -13.22 23.72
N SER A 107 -33.03 -12.45 22.63
CA SER A 107 -34.26 -11.71 22.27
C SER A 107 -35.25 -12.52 21.44
N GLY A 108 -34.93 -13.78 21.10
CA GLY A 108 -35.78 -14.67 20.29
C GLY A 108 -35.85 -14.28 18.82
N LEU A 109 -34.95 -13.41 18.34
CA LEU A 109 -34.92 -12.90 16.97
C LEU A 109 -34.04 -13.75 16.03
N MET A 110 -33.30 -14.73 16.56
CA MET A 110 -32.44 -15.63 15.77
C MET A 110 -32.15 -16.93 16.55
N GLU A 111 -32.15 -18.09 15.88
CA GLU A 111 -31.67 -19.33 16.49
C GLU A 111 -30.14 -19.36 16.53
N ALA A 112 -29.54 -20.01 17.54
CA ALA A 112 -28.11 -19.96 17.85
C ALA A 112 -27.16 -20.43 16.71
N ASN A 113 -27.69 -21.04 15.63
CA ASN A 113 -26.93 -21.70 14.57
C ASN A 113 -27.24 -21.22 13.14
N GLU A 114 -27.99 -20.13 12.93
CA GLU A 114 -28.16 -19.63 11.55
C GLU A 114 -26.89 -18.95 11.02
N PRO A 115 -26.37 -19.35 9.84
CA PRO A 115 -25.30 -18.62 9.17
C PRO A 115 -25.85 -17.36 8.51
N PHE A 116 -25.11 -16.25 8.59
CA PHE A 116 -25.36 -15.06 7.79
C PHE A 116 -25.06 -15.39 6.31
N LEU A 117 -26.08 -15.30 5.44
CA LEU A 117 -25.96 -15.33 3.98
C LEU A 117 -25.27 -14.06 3.45
#